data_AF-A0A916DPQ3-F1
#
_entry.id   AF-A0A916DPQ3-F1
#
_cell.length_a   1.000
_cell.length_b   1.000
_cell.length_c   1.000
_cell.angle_alpha   90.00
_cell.angle_beta   90.00
_cell.angle_gamma   90.00
#
_symmetry.space_group_name_H-M   'P 1'
#
loop_
_entity.id
_entity.type
_entity.pdbx_description
1 polymer ?
#
loop_
_entity_poly.entity_id
_entity_poly.type
_entity_poly.pdbx_seq_one_letter_code
_entity_poly.pdbx_strand_id
1 'polypeptide(L)'
;MNEKNENAMRINLSDAEKIRVLNSEDIFDIMQKVLKRESKLDKDKRHFWAIGLDVRSKVSLLELVSLGTMAKKDLHASDVYANAIHKQVKKVILCHNSPDGSLQVSEEAKDLTDWLIQVGLIVNIPVYDHLIMTEKSYKSFKETGLLAELEKSKKYVIPMELERRVREEEQRKAAVELEHVKQQVNEKIYEEVGQNRFDIAYAMKEKGFSIKIISEVTGLSEEEVEMA
;
A
#
# COMPACT_ATOMS: atom_id res chain seq x y z
N MET A 1 -15.53 -31.67 21.94
CA MET A 1 -15.12 -32.81 21.09
C MET A 1 -15.37 -32.37 19.65
N ASN A 2 -14.40 -32.61 18.78
CA ASN A 2 -14.11 -31.89 17.54
C ASN A 2 -15.21 -31.84 16.47
N GLU A 3 -15.49 -30.64 15.96
CA GLU A 3 -15.86 -30.39 14.55
C GLU A 3 -15.15 -29.10 14.07
N LYS A 4 -13.86 -29.20 13.80
CA LYS A 4 -13.12 -28.23 12.97
C LYS A 4 -12.41 -29.03 11.90
N ASN A 5 -13.11 -29.29 10.81
CA ASN A 5 -12.53 -29.77 9.56
C ASN A 5 -13.45 -29.34 8.40
N GLU A 6 -13.67 -28.03 8.27
CA GLU A 6 -13.99 -27.48 6.96
C GLU A 6 -12.66 -27.40 6.20
N ASN A 7 -12.36 -28.48 5.46
CA ASN A 7 -11.24 -28.51 4.54
C ASN A 7 -11.41 -27.34 3.57
N ALA A 8 -10.49 -26.37 3.63
CA ALA A 8 -10.35 -25.35 2.60
C ALA A 8 -10.36 -26.02 1.23
N MET A 9 -11.33 -25.64 0.39
CA MET A 9 -11.47 -26.21 -0.95
C MET A 9 -10.30 -25.75 -1.81
N ARG A 10 -9.46 -26.71 -2.21
CA ARG A 10 -8.25 -26.47 -2.99
C ARG A 10 -8.52 -26.75 -4.46
N ILE A 11 -8.31 -25.75 -5.31
CA ILE A 11 -8.38 -25.92 -6.76
C ILE A 11 -6.94 -26.05 -7.29
N ASN A 12 -6.56 -27.24 -7.73
CA ASN A 12 -5.28 -27.45 -8.42
C ASN A 12 -5.41 -26.93 -9.86
N LEU A 13 -4.63 -25.91 -10.21
CA LEU A 13 -4.57 -25.34 -11.56
C LEU A 13 -3.65 -26.18 -12.46
N SER A 14 -4.09 -26.49 -13.67
CA SER A 14 -3.23 -27.07 -14.72
C SER A 14 -2.22 -26.04 -15.25
N ASP A 15 -1.17 -26.49 -15.95
CA ASP A 15 -0.16 -25.57 -16.52
C ASP A 15 -0.74 -24.59 -17.55
N ALA A 16 -1.84 -24.97 -18.22
CA ALA A 16 -2.60 -24.09 -19.11
C ALA A 16 -3.43 -23.04 -18.35
N GLU A 17 -3.76 -23.29 -17.08
CA GLU A 17 -4.51 -22.40 -16.19
C GLU A 17 -3.61 -21.51 -15.32
N LYS A 18 -2.28 -21.65 -15.41
CA LYS A 18 -1.29 -20.71 -14.83
C LYS A 18 -1.25 -19.41 -15.65
N ILE A 19 -2.40 -18.77 -15.71
CA ILE A 19 -2.66 -17.51 -16.41
C ILE A 19 -1.80 -16.44 -15.73
N ARG A 20 -1.11 -15.68 -16.58
CA ARG A 20 -0.37 -14.50 -16.13
C ARG A 20 -1.39 -13.40 -15.88
N VAL A 21 -1.36 -12.85 -14.67
CA VAL A 21 -2.20 -11.74 -14.24
C VAL A 21 -1.47 -10.44 -14.58
N LEU A 22 -2.09 -9.64 -15.43
CA LEU A 22 -1.63 -8.31 -15.84
C LEU A 22 -2.45 -7.21 -15.16
N ASN A 23 -3.75 -7.43 -14.97
CA ASN A 23 -4.68 -6.47 -14.40
C ASN A 23 -5.77 -7.16 -13.55
N SER A 24 -6.70 -6.37 -13.00
CA SER A 24 -7.80 -6.89 -12.16
C SER A 24 -8.88 -7.60 -12.98
N GLU A 25 -9.00 -7.32 -14.28
CA GLU A 25 -9.91 -8.03 -15.20
C GLU A 25 -9.52 -9.50 -15.37
N ASP A 26 -8.22 -9.80 -15.49
CA ASP A 26 -7.72 -11.18 -15.56
C ASP A 26 -8.16 -12.00 -14.33
N ILE A 27 -8.10 -11.38 -13.14
CA ILE A 27 -8.53 -12.03 -11.90
C ILE A 27 -10.02 -12.26 -11.89
N PHE A 28 -10.80 -11.24 -12.29
CA PHE A 28 -12.24 -11.36 -12.39
C PHE A 28 -12.64 -12.52 -13.31
N ASP A 29 -12.04 -12.62 -14.50
CA ASP A 29 -12.32 -13.69 -15.47
C ASP A 29 -12.00 -15.09 -14.93
N ILE A 30 -10.90 -15.23 -14.18
CA ILE A 30 -10.54 -16.48 -13.51
C ILE A 30 -11.59 -16.82 -12.45
N MET A 31 -11.93 -15.86 -11.58
CA MET A 31 -12.89 -16.07 -10.49
C MET A 31 -14.29 -16.35 -10.99
N GLN A 32 -14.71 -15.75 -12.11
CA GLN A 32 -15.99 -16.01 -12.73
C GLN A 32 -16.11 -17.46 -13.21
N LYS A 33 -15.03 -18.06 -13.72
CA LYS A 33 -14.99 -19.49 -14.08
C LYS A 33 -15.07 -20.38 -12.84
N VAL A 34 -14.42 -19.99 -11.76
CA VAL A 34 -14.42 -20.71 -10.48
C VAL A 34 -15.82 -20.70 -9.87
N LEU A 35 -16.40 -19.52 -9.65
CA LEU A 35 -17.72 -19.34 -9.04
C LEU A 35 -18.85 -19.98 -9.85
N LYS A 36 -18.73 -20.06 -11.18
CA LYS A 36 -19.72 -20.78 -12.02
C LYS A 36 -19.79 -22.28 -11.74
N ARG A 37 -18.67 -22.89 -11.32
CA ARG A 37 -18.56 -24.33 -11.01
C ARG A 37 -19.09 -24.69 -9.63
N GLU A 38 -19.31 -23.70 -8.75
CA GLU A 38 -19.81 -23.91 -7.39
C GLU A 38 -21.25 -24.42 -7.35
N SER A 39 -21.59 -25.10 -6.25
CA SER A 39 -22.94 -25.60 -6.00
C SER A 39 -23.94 -24.43 -5.95
N LYS A 40 -25.19 -24.66 -6.40
CA LYS A 40 -26.21 -23.61 -6.38
C LYS A 40 -26.51 -23.10 -4.95
N LEU A 41 -26.32 -23.95 -3.93
CA LEU A 41 -26.55 -23.61 -2.53
C LEU A 41 -25.46 -22.71 -1.94
N ASP A 42 -24.25 -22.76 -2.49
CA ASP A 42 -23.14 -21.94 -2.00
C ASP A 42 -23.04 -20.61 -2.73
N LYS A 43 -23.56 -20.51 -3.98
CA LYS A 43 -23.59 -19.25 -4.75
C LYS A 43 -24.20 -18.05 -4.03
N ASP A 44 -25.20 -18.30 -3.19
CA ASP A 44 -25.90 -17.26 -2.41
C ASP A 44 -25.13 -16.86 -1.13
N LYS A 45 -24.03 -17.54 -0.82
CA LYS A 45 -23.15 -17.20 0.29
C LYS A 45 -22.03 -16.27 -0.15
N ARG A 46 -21.50 -15.51 0.81
CA ARG A 46 -20.28 -14.73 0.62
C ARG A 46 -19.07 -15.65 0.68
N HIS A 47 -18.28 -15.68 -0.37
CA HIS A 47 -17.02 -16.40 -0.47
C HIS A 47 -15.89 -15.39 -0.37
N PHE A 48 -14.88 -15.70 0.44
CA PHE A 48 -13.66 -14.94 0.52
C PHE A 48 -12.50 -15.80 0.05
N TRP A 49 -11.78 -15.31 -0.95
CA TRP A 49 -10.71 -16.03 -1.63
C TRP A 49 -9.39 -15.31 -1.47
N ALA A 50 -8.32 -16.09 -1.36
CA ALA A 50 -6.95 -15.64 -1.48
C ALA A 50 -6.32 -16.24 -2.74
N ILE A 51 -5.78 -15.37 -3.58
CA ILE A 51 -5.10 -15.73 -4.84
C ILE A 51 -3.63 -15.36 -4.70
N GLY A 52 -2.74 -16.34 -4.68
CA GLY A 52 -1.31 -16.10 -4.59
C GLY A 52 -0.67 -16.06 -5.98
N LEU A 53 0.19 -15.07 -6.21
CA LEU A 53 0.94 -14.92 -7.47
C LEU A 53 2.43 -15.24 -7.31
N ASP A 54 3.02 -15.91 -8.30
CA ASP A 54 4.46 -16.16 -8.37
C ASP A 54 5.26 -14.92 -8.84
N VAL A 55 6.59 -15.06 -8.94
CA VAL A 55 7.50 -14.01 -9.42
C VAL A 55 7.21 -13.52 -10.85
N ARG A 56 6.51 -14.31 -11.66
CA ARG A 56 6.09 -13.96 -13.03
C ARG A 56 4.65 -13.47 -13.08
N SER A 57 4.05 -13.18 -11.92
CA SER A 57 2.64 -12.83 -11.76
C SER A 57 1.68 -13.90 -12.31
N LYS A 58 2.06 -15.17 -12.26
CA LYS A 58 1.16 -16.28 -12.56
C LYS A 58 0.45 -16.73 -11.30
N VAL A 59 -0.80 -17.15 -11.43
CA VAL A 59 -1.54 -17.73 -10.30
C VAL A 59 -0.88 -19.05 -9.87
N SER A 60 -0.44 -19.09 -8.62
CA SER A 60 0.21 -20.25 -7.99
C SER A 60 -0.56 -20.79 -6.79
N LEU A 61 -1.55 -20.04 -6.31
CA LEU A 61 -2.46 -20.42 -5.23
C LEU A 61 -3.83 -19.81 -5.53
N LEU A 62 -4.88 -20.60 -5.36
CA LEU A 62 -6.27 -20.17 -5.38
C LEU A 62 -6.99 -20.93 -4.26
N GLU A 63 -7.37 -20.22 -3.21
CA GLU A 63 -7.89 -20.82 -1.98
C GLU A 63 -9.14 -20.10 -1.49
N LEU A 64 -10.18 -20.88 -1.20
CA LEU A 64 -11.35 -20.39 -0.47
C LEU A 64 -10.98 -20.30 1.02
N VAL A 65 -10.86 -19.08 1.51
CA VAL A 65 -10.49 -18.78 2.90
C VAL A 65 -11.71 -18.87 3.81
N SER A 66 -12.88 -18.41 3.34
CA SER A 66 -14.10 -18.43 4.14
C SER A 66 -15.37 -18.44 3.31
N LEU A 67 -16.41 -19.06 3.87
CA LEU A 67 -17.74 -19.15 3.31
C LEU A 67 -18.76 -18.63 4.34
N GLY A 68 -19.59 -17.67 3.93
CA GLY A 68 -20.64 -17.05 4.72
C GLY A 68 -20.24 -15.73 5.41
N THR A 69 -19.00 -15.58 5.88
CA THR A 69 -18.53 -14.38 6.58
C THR A 69 -17.18 -13.88 6.06
N MET A 70 -16.92 -12.60 6.27
CA MET A 70 -15.63 -11.93 6.05
C MET A 70 -15.25 -11.06 7.24
N ALA A 71 -15.96 -11.18 8.35
CA ALA A 71 -15.65 -10.37 9.50
C ALA A 71 -14.28 -10.79 10.04
N LYS A 72 -13.38 -9.82 10.21
CA LYS A 72 -12.03 -10.04 10.75
C LYS A 72 -12.02 -10.87 12.04
N LYS A 73 -13.01 -10.69 12.91
CA LYS A 73 -13.14 -11.44 14.17
C LYS A 73 -13.30 -12.96 13.99
N ASP A 74 -13.76 -13.39 12.83
CA ASP A 74 -14.05 -14.79 12.50
C ASP A 74 -12.95 -15.41 11.61
N LEU A 75 -11.89 -14.65 11.30
CA LEU A 75 -10.79 -15.05 10.42
C LEU A 75 -9.44 -14.99 11.14
N HIS A 76 -8.57 -15.95 10.85
CA HIS A 76 -7.18 -15.92 11.28
C HIS A 76 -6.26 -15.56 10.10
N ALA A 77 -5.18 -14.83 10.39
CA ALA A 77 -4.18 -14.47 9.38
C ALA A 77 -3.57 -15.72 8.73
N SER A 78 -3.45 -16.82 9.47
CA SER A 78 -3.00 -18.11 8.98
C SER A 78 -3.87 -18.66 7.85
N ASP A 79 -5.16 -18.37 7.85
CA ASP A 79 -6.11 -18.88 6.86
C ASP A 79 -5.84 -18.26 5.47
N VAL A 80 -5.23 -17.08 5.44
CA VAL A 80 -4.79 -16.41 4.21
C VAL A 80 -3.33 -16.72 3.88
N TYR A 81 -2.45 -16.68 4.87
CA TYR A 81 -1.00 -16.63 4.63
C TYR A 81 -0.28 -17.97 4.78
N ALA A 82 -0.83 -18.99 5.45
CA ALA A 82 -0.10 -20.24 5.69
C ALA A 82 0.29 -20.94 4.36
N ASN A 83 -0.68 -21.10 3.45
CA ASN A 83 -0.42 -21.71 2.15
C ASN A 83 0.32 -20.75 1.21
N ALA A 84 0.09 -19.45 1.32
CA ALA A 84 0.85 -18.43 0.57
C ALA A 84 2.35 -18.55 0.86
N ILE A 85 2.72 -18.67 2.14
CA ILE A 85 4.09 -18.87 2.60
C ILE A 85 4.61 -20.23 2.11
N HIS A 86 3.85 -21.31 2.29
CA HIS A 86 4.26 -22.65 1.86
C HIS A 86 4.52 -22.73 0.34
N LYS A 87 3.70 -22.05 -0.46
CA LYS A 87 3.84 -21.96 -1.92
C LYS A 87 4.82 -20.89 -2.38
N GLN A 88 5.45 -20.17 -1.45
CA GLN A 88 6.42 -19.10 -1.71
C GLN A 88 5.89 -18.03 -2.68
N VAL A 89 4.60 -17.72 -2.57
CA VAL A 89 3.98 -16.69 -3.41
C VAL A 89 4.58 -15.32 -3.07
N LYS A 90 4.59 -14.41 -4.04
CA LYS A 90 5.21 -13.08 -3.89
C LYS A 90 4.24 -11.98 -3.52
N LYS A 91 2.95 -12.22 -3.74
CA LYS A 91 1.87 -11.30 -3.40
C LYS A 91 0.56 -12.08 -3.38
N VAL A 92 -0.39 -11.59 -2.60
CA VAL A 92 -1.75 -12.13 -2.55
C VAL A 92 -2.73 -11.11 -3.11
N ILE A 93 -3.76 -11.59 -3.80
CA ILE A 93 -4.93 -10.82 -4.20
C ILE A 93 -6.10 -11.39 -3.43
N LEU A 94 -6.86 -10.50 -2.80
CA LEU A 94 -8.06 -10.85 -2.06
C LEU A 94 -9.26 -10.70 -2.98
N CYS A 95 -10.22 -11.62 -2.91
CA CYS A 95 -11.44 -11.54 -3.71
C CYS A 95 -12.64 -11.95 -2.88
N HIS A 96 -13.76 -11.24 -3.04
CA HIS A 96 -15.04 -11.73 -2.53
C HIS A 96 -16.19 -11.43 -3.45
N ASN A 97 -17.20 -12.30 -3.44
CA ASN A 97 -18.47 -12.01 -4.09
C ASN A 97 -19.41 -11.26 -3.14
N SER A 98 -20.30 -10.44 -3.71
CA SER A 98 -21.42 -9.84 -3.00
C SER A 98 -22.72 -10.53 -3.40
N PRO A 99 -23.32 -11.37 -2.53
CA PRO A 99 -24.57 -12.07 -2.85
C PRO A 99 -25.75 -11.14 -3.16
N ASP A 100 -25.74 -9.91 -2.64
CA ASP A 100 -26.74 -8.88 -2.90
C ASP A 100 -26.56 -8.18 -4.27
N GLY A 101 -25.53 -8.54 -5.04
CA GLY A 101 -25.21 -7.94 -6.33
C GLY A 101 -24.61 -6.52 -6.25
N SER A 102 -24.25 -6.04 -5.06
CA SER A 102 -23.65 -4.72 -4.87
C SER A 102 -22.13 -4.74 -5.05
N LEU A 103 -21.59 -3.68 -5.64
CA LEU A 103 -20.15 -3.39 -5.64
C LEU A 103 -19.78 -2.29 -4.63
N GLN A 104 -20.66 -2.01 -3.67
CA GLN A 104 -20.35 -1.06 -2.60
C GLN A 104 -19.31 -1.67 -1.65
N VAL A 105 -18.30 -0.88 -1.31
CA VAL A 105 -17.26 -1.30 -0.40
C VAL A 105 -17.77 -1.17 1.03
N SER A 106 -17.93 -2.29 1.74
CA SER A 106 -18.36 -2.29 3.13
C SER A 106 -17.23 -1.95 4.09
N GLU A 107 -17.57 -1.46 5.29
CA GLU A 107 -16.57 -1.16 6.32
C GLU A 107 -15.89 -2.44 6.82
N GLU A 108 -16.58 -3.59 6.85
CA GLU A 108 -15.96 -4.87 7.17
C GLU A 108 -14.89 -5.27 6.15
N ALA A 109 -15.15 -5.03 4.85
CA ALA A 109 -14.18 -5.29 3.81
C ALA A 109 -12.94 -4.39 3.96
N LYS A 110 -13.13 -3.09 4.24
CA LYS A 110 -12.01 -2.17 4.51
C LYS A 110 -11.21 -2.60 5.73
N ASP A 111 -11.88 -2.93 6.83
CA ASP A 111 -11.25 -3.34 8.09
C ASP A 111 -10.40 -4.61 7.92
N LEU A 112 -10.96 -5.62 7.26
CA LEU A 112 -10.25 -6.85 6.96
C LEU A 112 -9.03 -6.59 6.07
N THR A 113 -9.19 -5.76 5.03
CA THR A 113 -8.12 -5.45 4.09
C THR A 113 -6.97 -4.71 4.75
N ASP A 114 -7.26 -3.67 5.54
CA ASP A 114 -6.26 -2.91 6.30
C ASP A 114 -5.43 -3.84 7.18
N TRP A 115 -6.11 -4.70 7.95
CA TRP A 115 -5.43 -5.69 8.78
C TRP A 115 -4.57 -6.65 7.97
N LEU A 116 -5.09 -7.21 6.88
CA LEU A 116 -4.34 -8.14 6.02
C LEU A 116 -3.17 -7.48 5.29
N ILE A 117 -3.24 -6.18 4.96
CA ILE A 117 -2.12 -5.39 4.45
C ILE A 117 -0.98 -5.40 5.48
N GLN A 118 -1.27 -5.06 6.74
CA GLN A 118 -0.24 -5.04 7.79
C GLN A 118 0.36 -6.42 8.05
N VAL A 119 -0.47 -7.48 8.06
CA VAL A 119 0.03 -8.86 8.15
C VAL A 119 0.94 -9.21 6.97
N GLY A 120 0.53 -8.85 5.75
CA GLY A 120 1.30 -9.09 4.53
C GLY A 120 2.67 -8.43 4.54
N LEU A 121 2.78 -7.23 5.11
CA LEU A 121 4.06 -6.55 5.34
C LEU A 121 4.96 -7.35 6.30
N ILE A 122 4.40 -7.87 7.39
CA ILE A 122 5.15 -8.64 8.41
C ILE A 122 5.70 -9.95 7.81
N VAL A 123 4.90 -10.66 7.02
CA VAL A 123 5.30 -11.95 6.42
C VAL A 123 5.98 -11.80 5.06
N ASN A 124 6.21 -10.56 4.61
CA ASN A 124 6.80 -10.23 3.31
C ASN A 124 6.05 -10.83 2.10
N ILE A 125 4.72 -10.85 2.17
CA ILE A 125 3.80 -11.21 1.08
C ILE A 125 2.72 -10.13 1.03
N PRO A 126 2.94 -9.03 0.29
CA PRO A 126 2.00 -7.92 0.26
C PRO A 126 0.66 -8.29 -0.38
N VAL A 127 -0.40 -7.61 0.07
CA VAL A 127 -1.68 -7.57 -0.62
C VAL A 127 -1.52 -6.69 -1.87
N TYR A 128 -1.73 -7.26 -3.04
CA TYR A 128 -1.59 -6.56 -4.31
C TYR A 128 -2.87 -5.85 -4.74
N ASP A 129 -4.02 -6.46 -4.46
CA ASP A 129 -5.34 -5.90 -4.73
C ASP A 129 -6.41 -6.61 -3.89
N HIS A 130 -7.58 -6.01 -3.78
CA HIS A 130 -8.79 -6.62 -3.27
C HIS A 130 -9.95 -6.34 -4.22
N LEU A 131 -10.56 -7.39 -4.77
CA LEU A 131 -11.71 -7.30 -5.65
C LEU A 131 -13.02 -7.64 -4.92
N ILE A 132 -14.02 -6.79 -5.10
CA ILE A 132 -15.44 -7.12 -4.87
C ILE A 132 -16.02 -7.54 -6.20
N MET A 133 -16.74 -8.65 -6.24
CA MET A 133 -17.25 -9.22 -7.49
C MET A 133 -18.75 -9.49 -7.41
N THR A 134 -19.40 -9.38 -8.56
CA THR A 134 -20.76 -9.82 -8.83
C THR A 134 -20.75 -10.73 -10.05
N GLU A 135 -21.89 -11.29 -10.42
CA GLU A 135 -21.98 -12.14 -11.62
C GLU A 135 -21.58 -11.43 -12.92
N LYS A 136 -21.60 -10.09 -12.97
CA LYS A 136 -21.43 -9.33 -14.22
C LYS A 136 -20.29 -8.31 -14.18
N SER A 137 -19.80 -7.95 -12.99
CA SER A 137 -18.84 -6.86 -12.83
C SER A 137 -18.05 -7.00 -11.53
N TYR A 138 -16.98 -6.21 -11.41
CA TYR A 138 -16.12 -6.16 -10.24
C TYR A 138 -15.73 -4.72 -9.89
N LYS A 139 -15.17 -4.54 -8.70
CA LYS A 139 -14.52 -3.32 -8.24
C LYS A 139 -13.18 -3.67 -7.59
N SER A 140 -12.10 -3.06 -8.07
CA SER A 140 -10.75 -3.20 -7.53
C SER A 140 -10.43 -2.08 -6.52
N PHE A 141 -9.92 -2.44 -5.35
CA PHE A 141 -9.44 -1.47 -4.36
C PHE A 141 -8.22 -0.72 -4.87
N LYS A 142 -7.37 -1.40 -5.64
CA LYS A 142 -6.20 -0.78 -6.26
C LYS A 142 -6.59 0.27 -7.31
N GLU A 143 -7.49 -0.07 -8.24
CA GLU A 143 -7.92 0.84 -9.31
C GLU A 143 -8.67 2.07 -8.76
N THR A 144 -9.42 1.89 -7.67
CA THR A 144 -10.14 2.99 -7.00
C THR A 144 -9.26 3.87 -6.12
N GLY A 145 -8.00 3.51 -5.90
CA GLY A 145 -7.09 4.21 -4.98
C GLY A 145 -7.29 3.86 -3.50
N LEU A 146 -8.35 3.13 -3.15
CA LEU A 146 -8.65 2.74 -1.77
C LEU A 146 -7.53 1.90 -1.14
N LEU A 147 -6.88 1.02 -1.91
CA LEU A 147 -5.76 0.22 -1.40
C LEU A 147 -4.62 1.13 -0.89
N ALA A 148 -4.28 2.17 -1.65
CA ALA A 148 -3.23 3.12 -1.29
C ALA A 148 -3.61 4.00 -0.07
N GLU A 149 -4.90 4.22 0.16
CA GLU A 149 -5.40 4.85 1.39
C GLU A 149 -5.22 3.92 2.59
N LEU A 150 -5.59 2.64 2.46
CA LEU A 150 -5.48 1.65 3.53
C LEU A 150 -4.02 1.33 3.87
N GLU A 151 -3.10 1.33 2.91
CA GLU A 151 -1.66 1.17 3.17
C GLU A 151 -1.09 2.25 4.10
N LYS A 152 -1.68 3.46 4.07
CA LYS A 152 -1.32 4.59 4.93
C LYS A 152 -2.02 4.57 6.30
N SER A 153 -2.95 3.64 6.51
CA SER A 153 -3.66 3.49 7.78
C SER A 153 -2.67 3.26 8.93
N LYS A 154 -2.99 3.84 10.09
CA LYS A 154 -2.27 3.65 11.35
C LYS A 154 -2.94 2.60 12.24
N LYS A 155 -4.11 2.06 11.85
CA LYS A 155 -5.00 1.26 12.70
C LYS A 155 -4.39 -0.07 13.17
N TYR A 156 -3.74 -0.79 12.26
CA TYR A 156 -3.16 -2.12 12.53
C TYR A 156 -1.63 -2.13 12.53
N VAL A 157 -1.02 -0.96 12.52
CA VAL A 157 0.44 -0.82 12.50
C VAL A 157 1.00 -1.20 13.86
N ILE A 158 2.05 -2.03 13.87
CA ILE A 158 2.75 -2.43 15.10
C ILE A 158 3.27 -1.17 15.81
N PRO A 159 3.18 -1.06 17.16
CA PRO A 159 3.57 0.15 17.89
C PRO A 159 4.95 0.72 17.54
N MET A 160 5.98 -0.13 17.45
CA MET A 160 7.34 0.30 17.07
C MET A 160 7.40 0.93 15.67
N GLU A 161 6.67 0.36 14.72
CA GLU A 161 6.60 0.86 13.35
C GLU A 161 5.78 2.16 13.29
N LEU A 162 4.73 2.27 14.11
CA LEU A 162 3.95 3.50 14.22
C LEU A 162 4.80 4.66 14.77
N GLU A 163 5.58 4.42 15.82
CA GLU A 163 6.52 5.40 16.38
C GLU A 163 7.57 5.83 15.35
N ARG A 164 8.08 4.90 14.54
CA ARG A 164 8.98 5.21 13.43
C ARG A 164 8.29 6.13 12.41
N ARG A 165 7.09 5.78 11.95
CA ARG A 165 6.31 6.57 10.99
C ARG A 165 6.01 7.97 11.50
N VAL A 166 5.65 8.12 12.78
CA VAL A 166 5.39 9.42 13.40
C VAL A 166 6.65 10.28 13.40
N ARG A 167 7.80 9.74 13.83
CA ARG A 167 9.09 10.44 13.80
C ARG A 167 9.48 10.87 12.39
N GLU A 168 9.33 10.01 11.41
CA GLU A 168 9.61 10.33 10.00
C GLU A 168 8.68 11.43 9.46
N GLU A 169 7.40 11.39 9.84
CA GLU A 169 6.44 12.42 9.47
C GLU A 169 6.78 13.78 10.10
N GLU A 170 7.19 13.80 11.37
CA GLU A 170 7.66 14.99 12.09
C GLU A 170 8.93 15.56 11.46
N GLN A 171 9.92 14.73 11.17
CA GLN A 171 11.16 15.13 10.50
C GLN A 171 10.87 15.71 9.11
N ARG A 172 9.96 15.10 8.35
CA ARG A 172 9.55 15.61 7.04
C ARG A 172 8.87 16.97 7.15
N LYS A 173 7.97 17.16 8.13
CA LYS A 173 7.33 18.46 8.38
C LYS A 173 8.35 19.53 8.73
N ALA A 174 9.28 19.21 9.63
CA ALA A 174 10.37 20.11 10.01
C ALA A 174 11.27 20.46 8.82
N ALA A 175 11.57 19.50 7.94
CA ALA A 175 12.36 19.75 6.73
C ALA A 175 11.65 20.69 5.75
N VAL A 176 10.35 20.49 5.52
CA VAL A 176 9.54 21.37 4.66
C VAL A 176 9.42 22.77 5.25
N GLU A 177 9.21 22.89 6.57
CA GLU A 177 9.16 24.18 7.26
C GLU A 177 10.50 24.92 7.17
N LEU A 178 11.61 24.21 7.40
CA LEU A 178 12.96 24.78 7.25
C LEU A 178 13.20 25.27 5.81
N GLU A 179 12.77 24.51 4.81
CA GLU A 179 12.91 24.88 3.40
C GLU A 179 12.10 26.14 3.07
N HIS A 180 10.88 26.27 3.61
CA HIS A 180 10.06 27.46 3.47
C HIS A 180 10.69 28.69 4.15
N VAL A 181 11.23 28.53 5.37
CA VAL A 181 11.95 29.61 6.06
C VAL A 181 13.18 30.06 5.27
N LYS A 182 13.96 29.12 4.72
CA LYS A 182 15.12 29.44 3.87
C LYS A 182 14.73 30.26 2.64
N GLN A 183 13.63 29.90 1.98
CA GLN A 183 13.12 30.65 0.83
C GLN A 183 12.75 32.08 1.21
N GLN A 184 11.98 32.27 2.30
CA GLN A 184 11.59 33.61 2.77
C GLN A 184 12.80 34.47 3.17
N VAL A 185 13.79 33.89 3.83
CA VAL A 185 15.03 34.59 4.21
C VAL A 185 15.79 35.04 2.96
N ASN A 186 15.93 34.15 1.96
CA ASN A 186 16.57 34.50 0.70
C ASN A 186 15.83 35.65 -0.01
N GLU A 187 14.50 35.58 -0.13
CA GLU A 187 13.69 36.66 -0.74
C GLU A 187 13.89 38.01 -0.04
N LYS A 188 13.85 38.05 1.30
CA LYS A 188 14.10 39.28 2.07
C LYS A 188 15.51 39.82 1.89
N ILE A 189 16.50 38.96 1.83
CA ILE A 189 17.89 39.36 1.56
C ILE A 189 17.98 40.02 0.18
N TYR A 190 17.34 39.45 -0.86
CA TYR A 190 17.29 40.05 -2.19
C TYR A 190 16.56 41.41 -2.20
N GLU A 191 15.53 41.58 -1.38
CA GLU A 191 14.79 42.85 -1.24
C GLU A 191 15.59 43.95 -0.50
N GLU A 192 16.23 43.62 0.62
CA GLU A 192 16.93 44.59 1.49
C GLU A 192 18.32 44.99 0.96
N VAL A 193 19.03 44.04 0.34
CA VAL A 193 20.46 44.18 0.02
C VAL A 193 20.69 44.48 -1.48
N GLY A 194 19.65 44.33 -2.31
CA GLY A 194 19.73 44.46 -3.77
C GLY A 194 20.24 43.19 -4.45
N GLN A 195 20.22 43.15 -5.79
CA GLN A 195 20.61 41.96 -6.58
C GLN A 195 22.13 41.71 -6.67
N ASN A 196 22.95 42.53 -6.01
CA ASN A 196 24.40 42.39 -6.08
C ASN A 196 24.87 41.30 -5.10
N ARG A 197 25.51 40.29 -5.66
CA ARG A 197 25.93 39.06 -4.97
C ARG A 197 26.94 39.33 -3.85
N PHE A 198 27.76 40.37 -4.01
CA PHE A 198 28.74 40.79 -3.00
C PHE A 198 28.07 41.46 -1.80
N ASP A 199 27.04 42.27 -2.03
CA ASP A 199 26.31 42.92 -0.94
C ASP A 199 25.57 41.85 -0.10
N ILE A 200 24.98 40.85 -0.77
CA ILE A 200 24.38 39.68 -0.11
C ILE A 200 25.42 38.89 0.70
N ALA A 201 26.59 38.64 0.12
CA ALA A 201 27.67 37.93 0.79
C ALA A 201 28.12 38.69 2.06
N TYR A 202 28.29 40.00 1.95
CA TYR A 202 28.66 40.87 3.08
C TYR A 202 27.61 40.81 4.21
N ALA A 203 26.33 40.95 3.87
CA ALA A 203 25.24 40.92 4.85
C ALA A 203 25.12 39.55 5.56
N MET A 204 25.32 38.44 4.82
CA MET A 204 25.34 37.10 5.42
C MET A 204 26.59 36.87 6.29
N LYS A 205 27.73 37.45 5.93
CA LYS A 205 28.97 37.39 6.74
C LYS A 205 28.82 38.15 8.05
N GLU A 206 28.23 39.35 8.05
CA GLU A 206 27.92 40.10 9.28
C GLU A 206 26.95 39.36 10.21
N LYS A 207 26.01 38.58 9.65
CA LYS A 207 25.09 37.73 10.42
C LYS A 207 25.70 36.41 10.89
N GLY A 208 26.99 36.15 10.60
CA GLY A 208 27.74 35.01 11.11
C GLY A 208 27.51 33.69 10.36
N PHE A 209 27.01 33.73 9.13
CA PHE A 209 26.91 32.53 8.29
C PHE A 209 28.28 32.04 7.84
N SER A 210 28.46 30.73 7.66
CA SER A 210 29.73 30.17 7.20
C SER A 210 29.98 30.50 5.72
N ILE A 211 31.25 30.68 5.35
CA ILE A 211 31.70 30.99 3.97
C ILE A 211 31.08 30.00 2.96
N LYS A 212 31.02 28.71 3.33
CA LYS A 212 30.43 27.66 2.49
C LYS A 212 28.93 27.88 2.20
N ILE A 213 28.14 28.26 3.21
CA ILE A 213 26.72 28.57 3.03
C ILE A 213 26.54 29.82 2.17
N ILE A 214 27.38 30.82 2.37
CA ILE A 214 27.32 32.08 1.61
C ILE A 214 27.68 31.83 0.13
N SER A 215 28.69 31.01 -0.15
CA SER A 215 29.07 30.59 -1.50
C SER A 215 27.93 29.84 -2.22
N GLU A 216 27.26 28.90 -1.54
CA GLU A 216 26.10 28.18 -2.08
C GLU A 216 24.91 29.10 -2.40
N VAL A 217 24.67 30.13 -1.59
CA VAL A 217 23.53 31.05 -1.76
C VAL A 217 23.79 32.14 -2.79
N THR A 218 25.01 32.68 -2.85
CA THR A 218 25.36 33.81 -3.73
C THR A 218 25.93 33.38 -5.08
N GLY A 219 26.41 32.15 -5.20
CA GLY A 219 27.11 31.64 -6.37
C GLY A 219 28.52 32.20 -6.55
N LEU A 220 29.05 32.91 -5.54
CA LEU A 220 30.45 33.36 -5.47
C LEU A 220 31.37 32.21 -5.05
N SER A 221 32.62 32.23 -5.48
CA SER A 221 33.63 31.31 -4.95
C SER A 221 33.90 31.56 -3.46
N GLU A 222 34.41 30.58 -2.73
CA GLU A 222 34.76 30.77 -1.31
C GLU A 222 35.78 31.92 -1.14
N GLU A 223 36.70 32.09 -2.09
CA GLU A 223 37.67 33.20 -2.14
C GLU A 223 36.98 34.55 -2.34
N GLU A 224 36.00 34.62 -3.25
CA GLU A 224 35.21 35.84 -3.49
C GLU A 224 34.37 36.24 -2.25
N VAL A 225 33.85 35.26 -1.50
CA VAL A 225 33.14 35.49 -0.23
C VAL A 225 34.09 35.92 0.88
N GLU A 226 35.33 35.44 0.88
CA GLU A 226 36.36 35.86 1.82
C GLU A 226 36.76 37.33 1.60
N MET A 227 36.78 37.76 0.34
CA MET A 227 37.10 39.12 -0.09
C MET A 227 35.93 40.11 0.03
N ALA A 228 34.68 39.63 0.05
CA ALA A 228 33.47 40.41 0.30
C ALA A 228 33.40 40.88 1.76
#